data_AF-A0A6I5WMQ1-F1
#
_entry.id   AF-A0A6I5WMQ1-F1
#
_cell.length_a   1.000
_cell.length_b   1.000
_cell.length_c   1.000
_cell.angle_alpha   90.00
_cell.angle_beta   90.00
_cell.angle_gamma   90.00
#
_symmetry.space_group_name_H-M   'P 1'
#
loop_
_entity.id
_entity.type
_entity.pdbx_description
1 polymer ?
#
loop_
_entity_poly.entity_id
_entity_poly.type
_entity_poly.pdbx_seq_one_letter_code
_entity_poly.pdbx_strand_id
1 'polypeptide(L)'
;MFNLVAAEEADDLAQETYLRAMRAMPSFAGRSSARTWLLGIARRVAVDQVRMAMSRPRTVPLSDSHDTADPNRSGFDRQVALEQLIAALPDDRREAFVVTQVLGLSYAEAAEVCDCPVGTIRSRVARAREDLIAAVAAQPAELWRRRDDAAG
;
A
#
# COMPACT_ATOMS: atom_id res chain seq x y z
N MET A 1 4.02 -1.34 -1.74
CA MET A 1 4.64 -2.11 -0.65
C MET A 1 4.54 -1.38 0.68
N PHE A 2 4.79 -0.06 0.69
CA PHE A 2 4.65 0.87 1.82
C PHE A 2 3.25 1.04 2.47
N ASN A 3 2.29 0.14 2.30
CA ASN A 3 0.96 0.36 2.88
C ASN A 3 0.18 -0.94 3.23
N LEU A 4 0.91 -2.03 3.49
CA LEU A 4 0.34 -3.30 3.95
C LEU A 4 0.72 -3.64 5.39
N VAL A 5 1.70 -2.94 5.97
CA VAL A 5 2.34 -3.27 7.25
C VAL A 5 2.80 -1.99 7.96
N ALA A 6 2.94 -2.01 9.30
CA ALA A 6 3.40 -0.87 10.09
C ALA A 6 4.79 -0.36 9.66
N ALA A 7 5.10 0.92 9.91
CA ALA A 7 6.34 1.56 9.44
C ALA A 7 7.62 0.86 9.91
N GLU A 8 7.65 0.39 11.17
CA GLU A 8 8.79 -0.38 11.72
C GLU A 8 8.95 -1.74 11.04
N GLU A 9 7.83 -2.39 10.67
CA GLU A 9 7.87 -3.66 9.95
C GLU A 9 8.27 -3.47 8.47
N ALA A 10 8.09 -2.28 7.90
CA ALA A 10 8.39 -2.03 6.50
C ALA A 10 9.90 -2.18 6.20
N ASP A 11 10.77 -1.71 7.09
CA ASP A 11 12.22 -1.81 6.94
C ASP A 11 12.70 -3.26 7.09
N ASP A 12 12.18 -4.01 8.06
CA ASP A 12 12.48 -5.43 8.24
C ASP A 12 12.06 -6.25 7.02
N LEU A 13 10.88 -5.99 6.46
CA LEU A 13 10.41 -6.65 5.25
C LEU A 13 11.22 -6.28 4.02
N ALA A 14 11.71 -5.03 3.94
CA ALA A 14 12.63 -4.62 2.89
C ALA A 14 13.97 -5.38 2.99
N GLN A 15 14.54 -5.48 4.19
CA GLN A 15 15.75 -6.27 4.43
C GLN A 15 15.55 -7.73 4.04
N GLU A 16 14.49 -8.37 4.52
CA GLU A 16 14.18 -9.77 4.19
C GLU A 16 13.96 -9.96 2.68
N THR A 17 13.33 -8.99 2.00
CA THR A 17 13.19 -8.98 0.55
C THR A 17 14.56 -9.01 -0.14
N TYR A 18 15.48 -8.13 0.26
CA TYR A 18 16.81 -8.08 -0.33
C TYR A 18 17.62 -9.34 -0.03
N LEU A 19 17.52 -9.91 1.18
CA LEU A 19 18.16 -11.17 1.53
C LEU A 19 17.67 -12.32 0.64
N ARG A 20 16.35 -12.45 0.44
CA ARG A 20 15.78 -13.44 -0.49
C ARG A 20 16.19 -13.16 -1.93
N ALA A 21 16.22 -11.90 -2.35
CA ALA A 21 16.62 -11.51 -3.69
C ALA A 21 18.10 -11.85 -3.97
N MET A 22 19.02 -11.56 -3.05
CA MET A 22 20.44 -11.90 -3.22
C MET A 22 20.65 -13.41 -3.37
N ARG A 23 19.93 -14.22 -2.58
CA ARG A 23 19.99 -15.70 -2.69
C ARG A 23 19.40 -16.21 -4.00
N ALA A 24 18.35 -15.56 -4.51
CA ALA A 24 17.67 -15.95 -5.75
C ALA A 24 18.28 -15.33 -7.02
N MET A 25 19.16 -14.34 -6.90
CA MET A 25 19.74 -13.60 -8.02
C MET A 25 20.43 -14.50 -9.06
N PRO A 26 21.20 -15.55 -8.68
CA PRO A 26 21.83 -16.43 -9.67
C PRO A 26 20.84 -17.20 -10.56
N SER A 27 19.58 -17.38 -10.13
CA SER A 27 18.54 -18.08 -10.90
C SER A 27 17.59 -17.13 -11.63
N PHE A 28 17.84 -15.82 -11.61
CA PHE A 28 17.03 -14.85 -12.33
C PHE A 28 17.19 -15.02 -13.84
N ALA A 29 16.15 -15.54 -14.49
CA ALA A 29 16.16 -15.90 -15.90
C ALA A 29 15.82 -14.76 -16.87
N GLY A 30 15.66 -13.51 -16.40
CA GLY A 30 15.37 -12.35 -17.26
C GLY A 30 14.02 -12.38 -17.99
N ARG A 31 13.06 -13.21 -17.53
CA ARG A 31 11.73 -13.33 -18.15
C ARG A 31 10.80 -12.14 -17.87
N SER A 32 11.15 -11.31 -16.90
CA SER A 32 10.49 -10.05 -16.57
C SER A 32 11.55 -9.01 -16.20
N SER A 33 11.16 -7.75 -16.02
CA SER A 33 12.12 -6.74 -15.55
C SER A 33 12.64 -7.10 -14.15
N ALA A 34 13.87 -6.71 -13.82
CA ALA A 34 14.42 -6.91 -12.48
C ALA A 34 13.54 -6.26 -11.39
N ARG A 35 12.89 -5.13 -11.71
CA ARG A 35 11.93 -4.44 -10.84
C ARG A 35 10.70 -5.32 -10.57
N THR A 36 10.08 -5.87 -11.61
CA THR A 36 8.91 -6.75 -11.50
C THR A 36 9.25 -8.00 -10.69
N TRP A 37 10.41 -8.61 -10.98
CA TRP A 37 10.90 -9.77 -10.24
C TRP A 37 11.12 -9.49 -8.75
N LEU A 38 11.80 -8.38 -8.41
CA LEU A 38 12.05 -7.98 -7.03
C LEU A 38 10.74 -7.68 -6.29
N LEU A 39 9.80 -6.97 -6.92
CA LEU A 39 8.49 -6.68 -6.34
C LEU A 39 7.66 -7.95 -6.09
N GLY A 40 7.82 -8.99 -6.93
CA GLY A 40 7.23 -10.30 -6.68
C GLY A 40 7.80 -11.00 -5.45
N ILE A 41 9.12 -10.89 -5.20
CA ILE A 41 9.74 -11.39 -3.96
C ILE A 41 9.18 -10.64 -2.76
N ALA A 42 9.15 -9.32 -2.87
CA ALA A 42 8.74 -8.44 -1.81
C ALA A 42 7.27 -8.63 -1.41
N ARG A 43 6.40 -8.89 -2.39
CA ARG A 43 5.02 -9.31 -2.14
C ARG A 43 4.96 -10.60 -1.33
N ARG A 44 5.69 -11.65 -1.73
CA ARG A 44 5.69 -12.94 -1.01
C ARG A 44 6.10 -12.75 0.45
N VAL A 45 7.14 -11.95 0.69
CA VAL A 45 7.59 -11.58 2.04
C VAL A 45 6.48 -10.91 2.85
N ALA A 46 5.80 -9.90 2.27
CA ALA A 46 4.69 -9.23 2.94
C ALA A 46 3.50 -10.15 3.23
N VAL A 47 3.12 -11.02 2.28
CA VAL A 47 2.03 -11.99 2.45
C VAL A 47 2.37 -13.02 3.54
N ASP A 48 3.62 -13.51 3.58
CA ASP A 48 4.09 -14.43 4.62
C ASP A 48 3.97 -13.77 6.01
N GLN A 49 4.38 -12.50 6.14
CA GLN A 49 4.27 -11.75 7.38
C GLN A 49 2.83 -11.57 7.85
N VAL A 50 1.91 -11.19 6.96
CA VAL A 50 0.47 -11.06 7.29
C VAL A 50 -0.09 -12.39 7.77
N ARG A 51 0.24 -13.51 7.11
CA ARG A 51 -0.19 -14.86 7.52
C ARG A 51 0.36 -15.24 8.89
N MET A 52 1.63 -14.91 9.16
CA MET A 52 2.26 -15.15 10.46
C MET A 52 1.61 -14.32 11.56
N ALA A 53 1.34 -13.04 11.32
CA ALA A 53 0.67 -12.14 12.26
C ALA A 53 -0.75 -12.61 12.60
N MET A 54 -1.52 -13.08 11.61
CA MET A 54 -2.86 -13.63 11.82
C MET A 54 -2.86 -14.97 12.59
N SER A 55 -1.75 -15.71 12.57
CA SER A 55 -1.63 -17.02 13.22
C SER A 55 -1.09 -16.94 14.66
N ARG A 56 -0.59 -15.78 15.10
CA ARG A 56 -0.07 -15.57 16.45
C ARG A 56 -1.20 -15.16 17.42
N PRO A 57 -1.22 -15.66 18.67
CA PRO A 57 -2.11 -15.13 19.71
C PRO A 57 -1.88 -13.63 19.88
N ARG A 58 -2.96 -12.85 19.93
CA ARG A 58 -2.93 -11.39 20.05
C ARG A 58 -2.24 -11.00 21.37
N THR A 59 -0.96 -10.63 21.33
CA THR A 59 -0.33 -9.88 22.41
C THR A 59 -0.84 -8.44 22.30
N VAL A 60 -1.65 -8.02 23.26
CA VAL A 60 -2.15 -6.65 23.35
C VAL A 60 -0.99 -5.74 23.76
N PRO A 61 -0.47 -4.86 22.89
CA PRO A 61 0.43 -3.80 23.33
C PRO A 61 -0.41 -2.72 24.02
N LEU A 62 0.05 -2.22 25.16
CA LEU A 62 -0.52 -1.03 25.78
C LEU A 62 -0.13 0.17 24.92
N SER A 63 -1.08 0.76 24.20
CA SER A 63 -0.80 1.91 23.34
C SER A 63 -0.72 3.19 24.17
N ASP A 64 0.46 3.79 24.28
CA ASP A 64 0.59 5.23 24.56
C ASP A 64 0.35 5.98 23.25
N SER A 65 -0.91 6.37 23.03
CA SER A 65 -1.30 7.27 21.95
C SER A 65 -1.12 8.71 22.41
N HIS A 66 -0.04 9.35 21.97
CA HIS A 66 0.04 10.80 21.91
C HIS A 66 0.66 11.20 20.58
N ASP A 67 -0.20 11.59 19.64
CA ASP A 67 0.20 12.45 18.53
C ASP A 67 -0.82 13.57 18.38
N THR A 68 -0.48 14.72 18.96
CA THR A 68 -1.19 15.98 18.79
C THR A 68 -0.80 16.56 17.43
N ALA A 69 -1.74 16.54 16.48
CA ALA A 69 -1.55 17.13 15.16
C ALA A 69 -1.48 18.68 15.23
N ASP A 70 -0.38 19.24 14.75
CA ASP A 70 -0.16 20.68 14.53
C ASP A 70 -0.96 21.14 13.27
N PRO A 71 -1.85 22.15 13.36
CA PRO A 71 -2.80 22.48 12.29
C PRO A 71 -2.22 23.15 11.03
N ASN A 72 -0.90 23.37 10.93
CA ASN A 72 -0.33 24.33 9.96
C ASN A 72 0.43 23.73 8.76
N ARG A 73 0.17 22.47 8.36
CA ARG A 73 0.88 21.80 7.22
C ARG A 73 -0.09 21.28 6.14
N SER A 74 -0.74 22.19 5.42
CA SER A 74 -1.81 21.89 4.44
C SER A 74 -1.44 20.93 3.29
N GLY A 75 -0.16 20.78 2.95
CA GLY A 75 0.32 19.83 1.94
C GLY A 75 0.62 18.43 2.50
N PHE A 76 1.11 18.36 3.73
CA PHE A 76 1.37 17.10 4.45
C PHE A 76 0.06 16.37 4.76
N ASP A 77 -0.97 17.14 5.10
CA ASP A 77 -2.29 16.62 5.46
C ASP A 77 -2.98 15.86 4.32
N ARG A 78 -2.83 16.33 3.07
CA ARG A 78 -3.43 15.66 1.90
C ARG A 78 -2.73 14.35 1.53
N GLN A 79 -1.40 14.33 1.62
CA GLN A 79 -0.60 13.12 1.35
C GLN A 79 -0.93 12.04 2.40
N VAL A 80 -0.95 12.42 3.69
CA VAL A 80 -1.31 11.52 4.79
C VAL A 80 -2.76 11.03 4.66
N ALA A 81 -3.70 11.91 4.31
CA ALA A 81 -5.08 11.50 4.07
C ALA A 81 -5.22 10.50 2.92
N LEU A 82 -4.49 10.69 1.80
CA LEU A 82 -4.49 9.75 0.69
C LEU A 82 -3.90 8.39 1.08
N GLU A 83 -2.79 8.38 1.84
CA GLU A 83 -2.17 7.16 2.33
C GLU A 83 -3.11 6.38 3.25
N GLN A 84 -3.85 7.05 4.13
CA GLN A 84 -4.87 6.44 4.99
C GLN A 84 -6.05 5.88 4.18
N LEU A 85 -6.52 6.59 3.16
CA LEU A 85 -7.59 6.13 2.28
C LEU A 85 -7.17 4.87 1.50
N ILE A 86 -5.94 4.85 0.98
CA ILE A 86 -5.38 3.66 0.34
C ILE A 86 -5.24 2.52 1.36
N ALA A 87 -4.80 2.80 2.59
CA ALA A 87 -4.69 1.83 3.67
C ALA A 87 -6.05 1.25 4.10
N ALA A 88 -7.16 1.95 3.86
CA ALA A 88 -8.50 1.47 4.17
C ALA A 88 -9.07 0.52 3.10
N LEU A 89 -8.46 0.44 1.91
CA LEU A 89 -8.93 -0.45 0.85
C LEU A 89 -8.75 -1.93 1.24
N PRO A 90 -9.66 -2.83 0.82
CA PRO A 90 -9.43 -4.27 0.90
C PRO A 90 -8.07 -4.66 0.29
N ASP A 91 -7.34 -5.56 0.93
CA ASP A 91 -5.92 -5.86 0.61
C ASP A 91 -5.68 -6.13 -0.88
N ASP A 92 -6.51 -6.96 -1.51
CA ASP A 92 -6.46 -7.28 -2.94
C ASP A 92 -6.59 -6.04 -3.84
N ARG A 93 -7.46 -5.11 -3.48
CA ARG A 93 -7.72 -3.87 -4.22
C ARG A 93 -6.59 -2.87 -3.99
N ARG A 94 -6.15 -2.74 -2.73
CA ARG A 94 -5.02 -1.91 -2.32
C ARG A 94 -3.76 -2.32 -3.06
N GLU A 95 -3.45 -3.61 -3.06
CA GLU A 95 -2.28 -4.16 -3.73
C GLU A 95 -2.30 -3.84 -5.22
N ALA A 96 -3.39 -4.19 -5.92
CA ALA A 96 -3.54 -3.93 -7.36
C ALA A 96 -3.44 -2.43 -7.69
N PHE A 97 -4.03 -1.57 -6.85
CA PHE A 97 -3.96 -0.12 -7.02
C PHE A 97 -2.54 0.41 -6.83
N VAL A 98 -1.84 0.01 -5.75
CA VAL A 98 -0.49 0.47 -5.45
C VAL A 98 0.50 0.04 -6.53
N VAL A 99 0.48 -1.23 -6.95
CA VAL A 99 1.46 -1.71 -7.95
C VAL A 99 1.29 -1.01 -9.30
N THR A 100 0.06 -0.68 -9.69
CA THR A 100 -0.23 -0.05 -10.98
C THR A 100 -0.16 1.48 -10.94
N GLN A 101 -0.83 2.12 -9.99
CA GLN A 101 -1.02 3.57 -9.96
C GLN A 101 0.08 4.30 -9.19
N VAL A 102 0.67 3.66 -8.18
CA VAL A 102 1.73 4.27 -7.36
C VAL A 102 3.11 3.85 -7.86
N LEU A 103 3.30 2.56 -8.15
CA LEU A 103 4.59 2.02 -8.60
C LEU A 103 4.77 2.00 -10.12
N GLY A 104 3.71 2.30 -10.88
CA GLY A 104 3.74 2.48 -12.33
C GLY A 104 3.89 1.20 -13.15
N LEU A 105 3.62 0.02 -12.58
CA LEU A 105 3.68 -1.23 -13.33
C LEU A 105 2.52 -1.32 -14.33
N SER A 106 2.80 -1.91 -15.49
CA SER A 106 1.74 -2.30 -16.43
C SER A 106 0.80 -3.33 -15.80
N TYR A 107 -0.40 -3.49 -16.36
CA TYR A 107 -1.32 -4.53 -15.86
C TYR A 107 -0.78 -5.95 -16.02
N ALA A 108 0.10 -6.19 -17.00
CA ALA A 108 0.76 -7.48 -17.17
C ALA A 108 1.80 -7.73 -16.07
N GLU A 109 2.67 -6.77 -15.79
CA GLU A 109 3.65 -6.90 -14.72
C GLU A 109 2.99 -6.96 -13.33
N ALA A 110 1.93 -6.19 -13.11
CA ALA A 110 1.14 -6.26 -11.89
C ALA A 110 0.50 -7.65 -11.71
N ALA A 111 0.03 -8.28 -12.80
CA ALA A 111 -0.51 -9.63 -12.77
C ALA A 111 0.55 -10.67 -12.38
N GLU A 112 1.78 -10.51 -12.90
CA GLU A 112 2.93 -11.34 -12.50
C GLU A 112 3.29 -11.15 -11.02
N VAL A 113 3.35 -9.91 -10.55
CA VAL A 113 3.66 -9.61 -9.14
C VAL A 113 2.59 -10.18 -8.22
N CYS A 114 1.31 -9.93 -8.53
CA CYS A 114 0.17 -10.33 -7.70
C CYS A 114 -0.26 -11.79 -7.87
N ASP A 115 0.40 -12.53 -8.76
CA ASP A 115 0.10 -13.94 -9.07
C ASP A 115 -1.39 -14.17 -9.38
N CYS A 116 -1.93 -13.38 -10.32
CA CYS A 116 -3.33 -13.47 -10.73
C CYS A 116 -3.53 -13.07 -12.20
N PRO A 117 -4.65 -13.43 -12.85
CA PRO A 117 -4.93 -13.00 -14.23
C PRO A 117 -4.96 -11.48 -14.41
N VAL A 118 -4.52 -10.99 -15.57
CA VAL A 118 -4.57 -9.55 -15.93
C VAL A 118 -5.98 -8.96 -15.82
N GLY A 119 -7.00 -9.74 -16.16
CA GLY A 119 -8.41 -9.34 -15.99
C GLY A 119 -8.78 -9.07 -14.53
N THR A 120 -8.20 -9.82 -13.59
CA THR A 120 -8.39 -9.64 -12.15
C THR A 120 -7.71 -8.38 -11.64
N ILE A 121 -6.52 -8.04 -12.15
CA ILE A 121 -5.90 -6.73 -11.86
C ILE A 121 -6.80 -5.59 -12.31
N ARG A 122 -7.31 -5.66 -13.55
CA ARG A 122 -8.18 -4.62 -14.10
C ARG A 122 -9.44 -4.43 -13.24
N SER A 123 -10.11 -5.51 -12.85
CA SER A 123 -11.31 -5.42 -12.02
C SER A 123 -10.99 -4.90 -10.61
N ARG A 124 -9.90 -5.36 -9.98
CA ARG A 124 -9.47 -4.87 -8.66
C ARG A 124 -9.13 -3.37 -8.68
N VAL A 125 -8.43 -2.89 -9.71
CA VAL A 125 -8.11 -1.46 -9.87
C VAL A 125 -9.36 -0.62 -10.08
N ALA A 126 -10.32 -1.10 -10.89
CA ALA A 126 -11.59 -0.40 -11.10
C ALA A 126 -12.36 -0.26 -9.77
N ARG A 127 -12.49 -1.35 -9.01
CA ARG A 127 -13.14 -1.33 -7.68
C ARG A 127 -12.40 -0.44 -6.68
N ALA A 128 -11.06 -0.49 -6.65
CA ALA A 128 -10.26 0.39 -5.80
C ALA A 128 -10.55 1.87 -6.09
N ARG A 129 -10.68 2.24 -7.37
CA ARG A 129 -11.03 3.61 -7.77
C ARG A 129 -12.44 4.00 -7.30
N GLU A 130 -13.42 3.12 -7.46
CA GLU A 130 -14.79 3.33 -6.95
C GLU A 130 -14.78 3.56 -5.43
N ASP A 131 -14.08 2.71 -4.68
CA ASP A 131 -13.97 2.80 -3.22
C ASP A 131 -13.32 4.12 -2.78
N LEU A 132 -12.21 4.52 -3.42
CA LEU A 132 -11.52 5.77 -3.11
C LEU A 132 -12.38 7.00 -3.44
N ILE A 133 -13.07 7.00 -4.57
CA ILE A 133 -13.98 8.09 -4.94
C ILE A 133 -15.10 8.22 -3.90
N ALA A 134 -15.71 7.11 -3.49
CA ALA A 134 -16.74 7.10 -2.46
C ALA A 134 -16.21 7.60 -1.11
N ALA A 135 -15.00 7.18 -0.71
CA ALA A 135 -14.40 7.58 0.55
C ALA A 135 -14.04 9.08 0.58
N VAL A 136 -13.52 9.63 -0.53
CA VAL A 136 -13.25 11.07 -0.66
C VAL A 136 -14.54 11.88 -0.63
N ALA A 137 -15.61 11.38 -1.25
CA ALA A 137 -16.93 12.05 -1.22
C ALA A 137 -17.60 11.99 0.17
N ALA A 138 -17.32 10.93 0.94
CA ALA A 138 -17.83 10.74 2.30
C ALA A 138 -17.07 11.53 3.37
N GLN A 139 -15.83 11.95 3.11
CA GLN A 139 -15.15 12.95 3.93
C GLN A 139 -15.84 14.31 3.71
N PRO A 140 -16.61 14.80 4.69
CA PRO A 140 -17.51 15.92 4.48
C PRO A 140 -16.73 17.16 4.06
N ALA A 141 -17.44 18.03 3.35
CA ALA A 141 -16.98 19.28 2.76
C ALA A 141 -16.38 20.32 3.75
N GLU A 142 -16.05 19.95 4.98
CA GLU A 142 -15.42 20.76 6.01
C GLU A 142 -13.95 21.10 5.70
N LEU A 143 -13.23 20.20 5.01
CA LEU A 143 -11.87 20.48 4.51
C LEU A 143 -11.84 21.55 3.40
N TRP A 144 -12.94 21.69 2.65
CA TRP A 144 -13.09 22.70 1.61
C TRP A 144 -13.72 24.00 2.16
N ARG A 145 -14.66 23.92 3.11
CA ARG A 145 -15.28 25.09 3.76
C ARG A 145 -14.30 25.94 4.57
N ARG A 146 -13.36 25.31 5.31
CA ARG A 146 -12.30 26.02 6.05
C ARG A 146 -11.35 26.85 5.15
N ARG A 147 -11.32 26.62 3.83
CA ARG A 147 -10.55 27.42 2.87
C ARG A 147 -11.27 28.69 2.43
N ASP A 148 -12.60 28.67 2.39
CA ASP A 148 -13.38 29.82 1.96
C ASP A 148 -13.53 30.85 3.09
N ASP A 149 -13.56 30.40 4.36
CA ASP A 149 -13.65 31.26 5.54
C ASP A 149 -12.32 31.93 5.95
N ALA A 150 -11.18 31.46 5.45
CA ALA A 150 -9.84 32.03 5.73
C ALA A 150 -9.35 33.01 4.64
N ALA A 151 -10.16 33.23 3.60
CA ALA A 151 -9.89 34.15 2.50
C ALA A 151 -10.83 35.37 2.49
N GLY A 152 -11.63 35.55 3.56
CA GLY A 152 -12.55 36.67 3.76
C GLY A 152 -12.07 37.64 4.85
#